data_AF-A0A9W8GQB7-F1
#
_entry.id   AF-A0A9W8GQB7-F1
#
_cell.length_a   1.000
_cell.length_b   1.000
_cell.length_c   1.000
_cell.angle_alpha   90.00
_cell.angle_beta   90.00
_cell.angle_gamma   90.00
#
_symmetry.space_group_name_H-M   'P 1'
#
loop_
_entity.id
_entity.type
_entity.pdbx_description
1 polymer ?
#
loop_
_entity_poly.entity_id
_entity_poly.type
_entity_poly.pdbx_seq_one_letter_code
_entity_poly.pdbx_strand_id
1 'polypeptide(L)'
;MSQQATFITLDSLVNDFLLNIALCVVYVVNTAVVDSNLDPSRIPNSNRLVEFLLAVVFLGQYVMRFVIINANHRTLEHFVVFFAFVAPVIAYFMSMNSESVRNSYMSAGVLAIFYPARFLRLHYALNRILAIAASSTKYLKITLIRQEAASLGGDIIVAILTFASVVHSGINWYSQANKVEFRGFTFLDAIYFISSK
;
A
#
# COMPACT_ATOMS: atom_id res chain seq x y z
N MET A 1 36.51 -12.03 -1.60
CA MET A 1 35.45 -12.71 -0.82
C MET A 1 34.27 -11.74 -0.75
N SER A 2 33.05 -11.99 -1.23
CA SER A 2 32.40 -13.09 -1.94
C SER A 2 31.38 -12.44 -2.92
N GLN A 3 31.26 -13.00 -4.12
CA GLN A 3 30.16 -12.70 -5.05
C GLN A 3 28.87 -13.27 -4.47
N GLN A 4 28.24 -12.57 -3.53
CA GLN A 4 27.05 -13.07 -2.82
C GLN A 4 25.80 -12.21 -3.03
N ALA A 5 25.72 -11.51 -4.16
CA ALA A 5 24.60 -10.62 -4.44
C ALA A 5 24.07 -10.77 -5.87
N THR A 6 23.47 -11.92 -6.22
CA THR A 6 22.50 -11.96 -7.33
C THR A 6 21.64 -13.22 -7.29
N PHE A 7 20.66 -13.27 -6.38
CA PHE A 7 19.55 -14.23 -6.46
C PHE A 7 18.18 -13.56 -6.31
N ILE A 8 18.07 -12.28 -6.71
CA ILE A 8 16.76 -11.67 -6.95
C ILE A 8 16.45 -11.90 -8.42
N THR A 9 15.65 -12.93 -8.71
CA THR A 9 15.19 -13.23 -10.08
C THR A 9 14.14 -12.20 -10.50
N LEU A 10 14.00 -11.92 -11.80
CA LEU A 10 12.93 -11.05 -12.32
C LEU A 10 11.56 -11.54 -11.83
N ASP A 11 11.33 -12.85 -11.82
CA ASP A 11 10.08 -13.46 -11.36
C ASP A 11 9.76 -13.07 -9.91
N SER A 12 10.78 -13.02 -9.04
CA SER A 12 10.60 -12.62 -7.64
C SER A 12 10.20 -11.14 -7.50
N LEU A 13 10.58 -10.29 -8.44
CA LEU A 13 10.26 -8.85 -8.44
C LEU A 13 8.93 -8.55 -9.09
N VAL A 14 8.60 -9.27 -10.17
CA VAL A 14 7.27 -9.26 -10.77
C VAL A 14 6.24 -9.69 -9.72
N ASN A 15 6.54 -10.74 -8.95
CA ASN A 15 5.69 -11.17 -7.85
C ASN A 15 5.55 -10.10 -6.75
N ASP A 16 6.64 -9.44 -6.33
CA ASP A 16 6.57 -8.31 -5.38
C ASP A 16 5.66 -7.20 -5.94
N PHE A 17 5.85 -6.79 -7.19
CA PHE A 17 5.04 -5.75 -7.82
C PHE A 17 3.56 -6.11 -7.93
N LEU A 18 3.23 -7.32 -8.40
CA LEU A 18 1.83 -7.77 -8.50
C LEU A 18 1.16 -7.81 -7.13
N LEU A 19 1.87 -8.26 -6.10
CA LEU A 19 1.35 -8.23 -4.74
C LEU A 19 1.14 -6.78 -4.25
N ASN A 20 2.00 -5.83 -4.64
CA ASN A 20 1.86 -4.43 -4.23
C ASN A 20 0.64 -3.79 -4.92
N ILE A 21 0.42 -4.12 -6.19
CA ILE A 21 -0.82 -3.75 -6.90
C ILE A 21 -2.03 -4.33 -6.18
N ALA A 22 -1.99 -5.63 -5.81
CA ALA A 22 -3.09 -6.27 -5.10
C ALA A 22 -3.41 -5.56 -3.77
N LEU A 23 -2.41 -5.17 -2.98
CA LEU A 23 -2.60 -4.37 -1.76
C LEU A 23 -3.27 -3.03 -2.03
N CYS A 24 -2.84 -2.32 -3.08
CA CYS A 24 -3.43 -1.05 -3.47
C CYS A 24 -4.88 -1.22 -3.94
N VAL A 25 -5.17 -2.26 -4.73
CA VAL A 25 -6.53 -2.56 -5.18
C VAL A 25 -7.44 -2.90 -4.00
N VAL A 26 -6.98 -3.75 -3.07
CA VAL A 26 -7.74 -4.07 -1.86
C VAL A 26 -8.00 -2.82 -1.03
N TYR A 27 -7.03 -1.92 -0.90
CA TYR A 27 -7.24 -0.62 -0.25
C TYR A 27 -8.36 0.17 -0.93
N VAL A 28 -8.29 0.35 -2.25
CA VAL A 28 -9.31 1.12 -3.00
C VAL A 28 -10.70 0.49 -2.87
N VAL A 29 -10.80 -0.83 -3.03
CA VAL A 29 -12.08 -1.56 -2.84
C VAL A 29 -12.60 -1.36 -1.42
N ASN A 30 -11.75 -1.50 -0.41
CA ASN A 30 -12.14 -1.29 0.98
C ASN A 30 -12.60 0.15 1.24
N THR A 31 -12.00 1.15 0.60
CA THR A 31 -12.45 2.55 0.71
C THR A 31 -13.79 2.79 0.03
N ALA A 32 -14.12 2.04 -1.02
CA ALA A 32 -15.38 2.17 -1.75
C ALA A 32 -16.57 1.50 -1.04
N VAL A 33 -16.31 0.50 -0.20
CA VAL A 33 -17.33 -0.22 0.57
C VAL A 33 -17.66 0.48 1.91
N VAL A 34 -16.81 1.43 2.33
CA VAL A 34 -17.06 2.27 3.51
C VAL A 34 -18.06 3.36 3.12
N ASP A 35 -19.35 3.10 3.34
CA ASP A 35 -20.42 4.10 3.21
C ASP A 35 -20.44 5.01 4.44
N SER A 36 -20.37 6.33 4.24
CA SER A 36 -20.45 7.33 5.33
C SER A 36 -21.88 7.67 5.73
N ASN A 37 -22.90 7.18 5.00
CA ASN A 37 -24.31 7.52 5.21
C ASN A 37 -25.08 6.52 6.08
N LEU A 38 -24.50 5.35 6.36
CA LEU A 38 -25.12 4.30 7.16
C LEU A 38 -24.11 3.88 8.24
N ASP A 39 -24.60 3.74 9.48
CA ASP A 39 -24.00 3.13 10.68
C ASP A 39 -22.64 2.42 10.45
N PRO A 40 -21.64 2.59 11.33
CA PRO A 40 -20.22 2.42 11.04
C PRO A 40 -19.96 1.26 10.07
N SER A 41 -19.68 1.62 8.82
CA SER A 41 -19.59 0.71 7.68
C SER A 41 -18.36 -0.18 7.82
N ARG A 42 -18.54 -1.22 8.62
CA ARG A 42 -17.61 -2.32 8.85
C ARG A 42 -17.27 -2.97 7.52
N ILE A 43 -15.97 -3.03 7.22
CA ILE A 43 -15.49 -3.78 6.06
C ILE A 43 -15.97 -5.24 6.19
N PRO A 44 -16.46 -5.86 5.10
CA PRO A 44 -16.79 -7.29 5.09
C PRO A 44 -15.64 -8.15 5.62
N ASN A 45 -15.95 -9.17 6.41
CA ASN A 45 -14.94 -10.05 7.00
C ASN A 45 -14.06 -10.72 5.94
N SER A 46 -14.61 -11.00 4.75
CA SER A 46 -13.86 -11.53 3.60
C SER A 46 -12.74 -10.59 3.17
N ASN A 47 -13.03 -9.30 3.04
CA ASN A 47 -12.06 -8.31 2.59
C ASN A 47 -10.96 -8.09 3.64
N ARG A 48 -11.32 -8.07 4.93
CA ARG A 48 -10.35 -8.02 6.04
C ARG A 48 -9.43 -9.23 6.05
N LEU A 49 -9.99 -10.43 5.80
CA LEU A 49 -9.19 -11.65 5.73
C LEU A 49 -8.22 -11.62 4.53
N VAL A 50 -8.68 -11.17 3.36
CA VAL A 50 -7.82 -11.01 2.17
C VAL A 50 -6.69 -10.02 2.44
N GLU A 51 -7.01 -8.86 3.04
CA GLU A 51 -6.02 -7.85 3.41
C GLU A 51 -4.98 -8.41 4.40
N PHE A 52 -5.44 -9.14 5.42
CA PHE A 52 -4.57 -9.82 6.39
C PHE A 52 -3.66 -10.86 5.71
N LEU A 53 -4.21 -11.73 4.88
CA LEU A 53 -3.43 -12.76 4.18
C LEU A 53 -2.36 -12.15 3.27
N LEU A 54 -2.71 -11.10 2.51
CA LEU A 54 -1.73 -10.36 1.70
C LEU A 54 -0.62 -9.77 2.58
N ALA A 55 -0.98 -9.13 3.70
CA ALA A 55 0.01 -8.55 4.61
C ALA A 55 0.93 -9.61 5.23
N VAL A 56 0.42 -10.80 5.57
CA VAL A 56 1.22 -11.93 6.07
C VAL A 56 2.19 -12.45 5.00
N VAL A 57 1.73 -12.61 3.75
CA VAL A 57 2.62 -13.02 2.63
C VAL A 57 3.74 -12.00 2.45
N PHE A 58 3.43 -10.71 2.54
CA PHE A 58 4.43 -9.64 2.45
C PHE A 58 5.41 -9.62 3.60
N LEU A 59 4.93 -9.82 4.82
CA LEU A 59 5.78 -9.97 6.00
C LEU A 59 6.73 -11.16 5.82
N GLY A 60 6.24 -12.30 5.32
CA GLY A 60 7.07 -13.46 5.00
C GLY A 60 8.16 -13.13 3.96
N GLN A 61 7.79 -12.47 2.85
CA GLN A 61 8.77 -12.03 1.85
C GLN A 61 9.80 -11.04 2.42
N TYR A 62 9.36 -10.14 3.30
CA TYR A 62 10.23 -9.22 4.00
C TYR A 62 11.24 -9.99 4.89
N VAL A 63 10.76 -10.87 5.77
CA VAL A 63 11.65 -11.67 6.65
C VAL A 63 12.66 -12.47 5.83
N MET A 64 12.22 -13.13 4.74
CA MET A 64 13.12 -13.88 3.85
C MET A 64 14.20 -12.98 3.22
N ARG A 65 13.82 -11.82 2.68
CA ARG A 65 14.79 -10.93 2.01
C ARG A 65 15.74 -10.22 2.97
N PHE A 66 15.26 -9.82 4.14
CA PHE A 66 16.02 -8.95 5.04
C PHE A 66 16.72 -9.70 6.17
N VAL A 67 16.01 -10.61 6.82
CA VAL A 67 16.58 -11.33 7.96
C VAL A 67 17.46 -12.47 7.47
N ILE A 68 17.02 -13.19 6.42
CA ILE A 68 17.70 -14.40 5.97
C ILE A 68 18.75 -14.08 4.88
N ILE A 69 18.40 -13.30 3.87
CA ILE A 69 19.30 -13.00 2.74
C ILE A 69 20.20 -11.78 3.02
N ASN A 70 19.91 -10.99 4.07
CA ASN A 70 20.63 -9.75 4.41
C ASN A 70 20.73 -8.77 3.24
N ALA A 71 19.64 -8.61 2.49
CA ALA A 71 19.59 -7.64 1.39
C ALA A 71 19.70 -6.21 1.95
N ASN A 72 20.74 -5.49 1.54
CA ASN A 72 21.01 -4.13 1.98
C ASN A 72 19.92 -3.19 1.42
N HIS A 73 19.07 -2.60 2.27
CA HIS A 73 18.10 -1.58 1.87
C HIS A 73 18.34 -0.27 2.64
N ARG A 74 17.83 0.82 2.07
CA ARG A 74 17.86 2.14 2.72
C ARG A 74 16.91 2.11 3.91
N THR A 75 17.30 2.72 5.03
CA THR A 75 16.52 2.76 6.28
C THR A 75 15.07 3.21 6.08
N LEU A 76 14.81 4.15 5.17
CA LEU A 76 13.46 4.62 4.84
C LEU A 76 12.58 3.54 4.22
N GLU A 77 13.13 2.65 3.39
CA GLU A 77 12.35 1.55 2.80
C GLU A 77 11.88 0.59 3.88
N HIS A 78 12.70 0.33 4.91
CA HIS A 78 12.28 -0.50 6.05
C HIS A 78 11.08 0.09 6.79
N PHE A 79 11.07 1.41 7.03
CA PHE A 79 9.94 2.09 7.68
C PHE A 79 8.67 1.99 6.84
N VAL A 80 8.75 2.32 5.54
CA VAL A 80 7.59 2.27 4.63
C VAL A 80 7.03 0.86 4.58
N VAL A 81 7.92 -0.11 4.45
CA VAL A 81 7.56 -1.51 4.37
C VAL A 81 6.89 -1.92 5.69
N PHE A 82 7.48 -1.64 6.85
CA PHE A 82 6.89 -1.90 8.17
C PHE A 82 5.46 -1.34 8.28
N PHE A 83 5.25 -0.06 7.98
CA PHE A 83 3.92 0.55 8.07
C PHE A 83 2.91 -0.05 7.08
N ALA A 84 3.34 -0.44 5.87
CA ALA A 84 2.47 -0.99 4.85
C ALA A 84 1.88 -2.37 5.23
N PHE A 85 2.59 -3.22 6.00
CA PHE A 85 2.10 -4.55 6.37
C PHE A 85 1.80 -4.73 7.88
N VAL A 86 2.52 -4.06 8.79
CA VAL A 86 2.27 -4.21 10.22
C VAL A 86 0.93 -3.58 10.60
N ALA A 87 0.61 -2.42 10.03
CA ALA A 87 -0.66 -1.75 10.30
C ALA A 87 -1.88 -2.65 10.01
N PRO A 88 -2.04 -3.27 8.82
CA PRO A 88 -3.17 -4.17 8.56
C PRO A 88 -3.16 -5.45 9.42
N VAL A 89 -1.99 -6.01 9.74
CA VAL A 89 -1.89 -7.19 10.62
C VAL A 89 -2.38 -6.86 12.03
N ILE A 90 -1.88 -5.77 12.62
CA ILE A 90 -2.32 -5.33 13.95
C ILE A 90 -3.79 -4.94 13.92
N ALA A 91 -4.23 -4.20 12.91
CA ALA A 91 -5.63 -3.82 12.73
C ALA A 91 -6.55 -5.05 12.71
N TYR A 92 -6.17 -6.12 12.02
CA TYR A 92 -6.94 -7.36 11.98
C TYR A 92 -7.14 -7.96 13.38
N PHE A 93 -6.06 -8.13 14.15
CA PHE A 93 -6.15 -8.67 15.51
C PHE A 93 -6.87 -7.74 16.49
N MET A 94 -6.65 -6.43 16.39
CA MET A 94 -7.37 -5.46 17.22
C MET A 94 -8.88 -5.48 16.95
N SER A 95 -9.28 -5.55 15.68
CA SER A 95 -10.70 -5.59 15.29
C SER A 95 -11.38 -6.93 15.57
N MET A 96 -10.64 -8.01 15.86
CA MET A 96 -11.22 -9.24 16.44
C MET A 96 -11.58 -9.08 17.91
N ASN A 97 -10.82 -8.27 18.66
CA ASN A 97 -10.94 -8.11 20.10
C ASN A 97 -11.69 -6.83 20.53
N SER A 98 -11.88 -5.87 19.62
CA SER A 98 -12.52 -4.59 19.90
C SER A 98 -13.54 -4.23 18.82
N GLU A 99 -14.80 -4.11 19.24
CA GLU A 99 -15.89 -3.67 18.36
C GLU A 99 -15.71 -2.22 17.89
N SER A 100 -15.12 -1.37 18.72
CA SER A 100 -14.76 0.01 18.35
C SER A 100 -13.81 0.03 17.16
N VAL A 101 -12.76 -0.80 17.17
CA VAL A 101 -11.82 -0.89 16.04
C VAL A 101 -12.49 -1.54 14.84
N ARG A 102 -13.33 -2.56 15.04
CA ARG A 102 -14.07 -3.21 13.95
C ARG A 102 -14.97 -2.24 13.18
N ASN A 103 -15.62 -1.34 13.91
CA ASN A 103 -16.57 -0.35 13.38
C ASN A 103 -15.89 0.96 12.95
N SER A 104 -14.58 1.10 13.19
CA SER A 104 -13.82 2.27 12.76
C SER A 104 -13.51 2.25 11.26
N TYR A 105 -12.92 3.36 10.78
CA TYR A 105 -12.56 3.53 9.37
C TYR A 105 -11.61 2.41 8.93
N MET A 106 -12.00 1.73 7.86
CA MET A 106 -11.34 0.53 7.34
C MET A 106 -11.10 -0.58 8.37
N SER A 107 -11.90 -0.64 9.44
CA SER A 107 -11.72 -1.56 10.56
C SER A 107 -10.30 -1.52 11.18
N ALA A 108 -9.63 -0.36 11.11
CA ALA A 108 -8.22 -0.20 11.46
C ALA A 108 -7.94 0.85 12.55
N GLY A 109 -8.96 1.58 12.97
CA GLY A 109 -8.85 2.64 13.97
C GLY A 109 -7.85 3.70 13.52
N VAL A 110 -7.00 4.12 14.45
CA VAL A 110 -5.93 5.10 14.19
C VAL A 110 -4.89 4.55 13.20
N LEU A 111 -4.77 3.23 13.03
CA LEU A 111 -3.76 2.62 12.15
C LEU A 111 -4.05 2.87 10.66
N ALA A 112 -5.26 3.30 10.31
CA ALA A 112 -5.61 3.68 8.93
C ALA A 112 -4.71 4.81 8.39
N ILE A 113 -4.15 5.67 9.26
CA ILE A 113 -3.22 6.74 8.86
C ILE A 113 -1.95 6.22 8.19
N PHE A 114 -1.58 4.96 8.44
CA PHE A 114 -0.40 4.31 7.86
C PHE A 114 -0.69 3.60 6.54
N TYR A 115 -1.95 3.46 6.14
CA TYR A 115 -2.32 2.78 4.90
C TYR A 115 -1.78 3.45 3.61
N PRO A 116 -1.54 4.78 3.54
CA PRO A 116 -0.85 5.40 2.42
C PRO A 116 0.55 4.82 2.12
N ALA A 117 1.22 4.22 3.11
CA ALA A 117 2.54 3.60 2.94
C ALA A 117 2.57 2.50 1.86
N ARG A 118 1.40 1.90 1.55
CA ARG A 118 1.24 0.91 0.48
C ARG A 118 1.54 1.48 -0.90
N PHE A 119 1.12 2.72 -1.17
CA PHE A 119 1.39 3.38 -2.44
C PHE A 119 2.86 3.75 -2.58
N LEU A 120 3.49 4.22 -1.50
CA LEU A 120 4.93 4.49 -1.48
C LEU A 120 5.75 3.20 -1.70
N ARG A 121 5.30 2.07 -1.14
CA ARG A 121 5.89 0.76 -1.42
C ARG A 121 5.72 0.35 -2.89
N LEU A 122 4.54 0.58 -3.48
CA LEU A 122 4.30 0.34 -4.91
C LEU A 122 5.27 1.14 -5.79
N HIS A 123 5.56 2.40 -5.44
CA HIS A 123 6.58 3.20 -6.13
C HIS A 123 7.97 2.56 -6.08
N TYR A 124 8.41 2.06 -4.92
CA TYR A 124 9.68 1.33 -4.84
C TYR A 124 9.67 0.04 -5.68
N ALA A 125 8.56 -0.70 -5.69
CA ALA A 125 8.44 -1.91 -6.50
C ALA A 125 8.48 -1.59 -8.02
N LEU A 126 7.80 -0.53 -8.45
CA LEU A 126 7.81 -0.07 -9.83
C LEU A 126 9.23 0.31 -10.28
N ASN A 127 9.93 1.12 -9.49
CA ASN A 127 11.29 1.56 -9.82
C ASN A 127 12.28 0.40 -9.89
N ARG A 128 12.14 -0.60 -9.01
CA ARG A 128 12.95 -1.83 -9.09
C ARG A 128 12.70 -2.62 -10.37
N ILE A 129 11.45 -2.77 -10.79
CA ILE A 129 11.11 -3.46 -12.05
C ILE A 129 11.63 -2.69 -13.25
N LEU A 130 11.43 -1.38 -13.30
CA LEU A 130 11.89 -0.54 -14.42
C LEU A 130 13.41 -0.57 -14.56
N ALA A 131 14.16 -0.47 -13.45
CA ALA A 131 15.62 -0.55 -13.44
C ALA A 131 16.13 -1.91 -13.98
N ILE A 132 15.44 -3.00 -13.66
CA ILE A 132 15.82 -4.34 -14.13
C ILE A 132 15.41 -4.57 -15.58
N ALA A 133 14.25 -4.07 -16.00
CA ALA A 133 13.84 -4.11 -17.40
C ALA A 133 14.81 -3.32 -18.31
N ALA A 134 15.41 -2.23 -17.80
CA ALA A 134 16.40 -1.45 -18.53
C ALA A 134 17.78 -2.12 -18.61
N SER A 135 18.18 -2.84 -17.54
CA SER A 135 19.49 -3.50 -17.45
C SER A 135 19.52 -4.92 -18.02
N SER A 136 18.36 -5.57 -18.19
CA SER A 136 18.29 -6.95 -18.66
C SER A 136 18.58 -7.08 -20.16
N THR A 137 19.50 -7.97 -20.51
CA THR A 137 19.75 -8.45 -21.88
C THR A 137 18.80 -9.58 -22.29
N LYS A 138 18.12 -10.22 -21.34
CA LYS A 138 17.23 -11.38 -21.56
C LYS A 138 15.75 -11.03 -21.69
N TYR A 139 15.35 -9.88 -21.15
CA TYR A 139 13.97 -9.40 -21.12
C TYR A 139 13.84 -8.14 -21.99
N LEU A 140 12.62 -7.79 -22.39
CA LEU A 140 12.29 -6.67 -23.28
C LEU A 140 13.10 -5.41 -22.90
N LYS A 141 14.12 -5.08 -23.70
CA LYS A 141 15.00 -3.94 -23.45
C LYS A 141 14.20 -2.66 -23.67
N ILE A 142 13.80 -2.02 -22.58
CA ILE A 142 13.08 -0.75 -22.61
C ILE A 142 14.07 0.35 -22.97
N THR A 143 13.68 1.27 -23.85
CA THR A 143 14.50 2.45 -24.16
C THR A 143 14.53 3.39 -22.96
N LEU A 144 15.63 4.14 -22.77
CA LEU A 144 15.76 5.10 -21.68
C LEU A 144 14.56 6.07 -21.61
N ILE A 145 14.10 6.57 -22.77
CA ILE A 145 12.93 7.46 -22.87
C ILE A 145 11.66 6.79 -22.32
N ARG A 146 11.42 5.52 -22.66
CA ARG A 146 10.24 4.78 -22.18
C ARG A 146 10.34 4.48 -20.68
N GLN A 147 11.54 4.23 -20.19
CA GLN A 147 11.78 4.02 -18.76
C GLN A 147 11.49 5.31 -17.96
N GLU A 148 12.04 6.44 -18.37
CA GLU A 148 11.82 7.74 -17.74
C GLU A 148 10.34 8.12 -17.79
N ALA A 149 9.68 7.95 -18.93
CA ALA A 149 8.25 8.21 -19.06
C ALA A 149 7.40 7.31 -18.14
N ALA A 150 7.74 6.01 -18.03
CA ALA A 150 7.04 5.09 -17.14
C ALA A 150 7.29 5.39 -15.65
N SER A 151 8.52 5.78 -15.29
CA SER A 151 8.87 6.22 -13.94
C SER A 151 8.08 7.47 -13.58
N LEU A 152 8.13 8.50 -14.42
CA LEU A 152 7.42 9.76 -14.20
C LEU A 152 5.90 9.56 -14.09
N GLY A 153 5.32 8.77 -15.01
CA GLY A 153 3.90 8.44 -14.94
C GLY A 153 3.53 7.69 -13.66
N GLY A 154 4.37 6.75 -13.24
CA GLY A 154 4.22 6.03 -11.98
C GLY A 154 4.31 6.94 -10.76
N ASP A 155 5.26 7.87 -10.74
CA ASP A 155 5.46 8.83 -9.66
C ASP A 155 4.25 9.75 -9.49
N ILE A 156 3.70 10.26 -10.60
CA ILE A 156 2.49 11.08 -10.58
C ILE A 156 1.30 10.29 -10.02
N ILE A 157 1.07 9.06 -10.51
CA ILE A 157 -0.04 8.22 -10.05
C ILE A 157 0.12 7.89 -8.56
N VAL A 158 1.30 7.47 -8.12
CA VAL A 158 1.56 7.14 -6.72
C VAL A 158 1.42 8.36 -5.84
N ALA A 159 1.89 9.54 -6.26
CA ALA A 159 1.73 10.78 -5.51
C ALA A 159 0.25 11.11 -5.31
N ILE A 160 -0.54 11.11 -6.40
CA ILE A 160 -1.99 11.37 -6.33
C ILE A 160 -2.67 10.40 -5.37
N LEU A 161 -2.42 9.09 -5.50
CA LEU A 161 -3.03 8.07 -4.64
C LEU A 161 -2.60 8.19 -3.18
N THR A 162 -1.32 8.51 -2.93
CA THR A 162 -0.78 8.70 -1.58
C THR A 162 -1.44 9.90 -0.91
N PHE A 163 -1.47 11.06 -1.57
CA PHE A 163 -2.09 12.27 -1.03
C PHE A 163 -3.60 12.11 -0.85
N ALA A 164 -4.29 11.51 -1.82
CA ALA A 164 -5.71 11.20 -1.69
C ALA A 164 -5.97 10.28 -0.47
N SER A 165 -5.10 9.29 -0.25
CA SER A 165 -5.21 8.36 0.88
C SER A 165 -4.97 9.05 2.21
N VAL A 166 -3.98 9.94 2.29
CA VAL A 166 -3.71 10.77 3.48
C VAL A 166 -4.89 11.68 3.79
N VAL A 167 -5.41 12.41 2.80
CA VAL A 167 -6.55 13.33 2.97
C VAL A 167 -7.79 12.57 3.41
N HIS A 168 -8.12 11.47 2.72
CA HIS A 168 -9.31 10.69 3.03
C HIS A 168 -9.23 10.03 4.40
N SER A 169 -8.07 9.46 4.77
CA SER A 169 -7.85 8.89 6.10
C SER A 169 -7.88 9.95 7.20
N GLY A 170 -7.30 11.13 6.93
CA GLY A 170 -7.27 12.27 7.85
C GLY A 170 -8.66 12.84 8.12
N ILE A 171 -9.50 13.00 7.09
CA ILE A 171 -10.89 13.44 7.23
C ILE A 171 -11.69 12.44 8.07
N ASN A 172 -11.56 11.14 7.79
CA ASN A 172 -12.24 10.10 8.56
C ASN A 172 -11.77 10.06 10.03
N TRP A 173 -10.48 10.22 10.28
CA TRP A 173 -9.94 10.32 11.63
C TRP A 173 -10.47 11.57 12.37
N TYR A 174 -10.45 12.73 11.71
CA TYR A 174 -10.96 13.99 12.28
C TYR A 174 -12.47 13.91 12.57
N SER A 175 -13.24 13.32 11.67
CA SER A 175 -14.68 13.02 11.82
C SER A 175 -14.94 12.20 13.09
N GLN A 176 -14.21 11.10 13.27
CA GLN A 176 -14.34 10.22 14.44
C GLN A 176 -13.90 10.90 15.74
N ALA A 177 -12.81 11.67 15.72
CA ALA A 177 -12.28 12.34 16.90
C ALA A 177 -13.18 13.49 17.39
N ASN A 178 -13.77 14.25 16.47
CA ASN A 178 -14.54 15.46 16.79
C ASN A 178 -16.06 15.28 16.69
N LYS A 179 -16.53 14.07 16.34
CA LYS A 179 -17.95 13.76 16.10
C LYS A 179 -18.59 14.68 15.03
N VAL A 180 -17.83 14.97 13.97
CA VAL A 180 -18.27 15.81 12.84
C VAL A 180 -18.59 14.90 11.66
N GLU A 181 -19.82 14.92 11.18
CA GLU A 181 -20.21 14.14 10.00
C GLU A 181 -19.75 14.82 8.69
N PHE A 182 -18.87 14.16 7.93
CA PHE A 182 -18.56 14.51 6.54
C PHE A 182 -19.38 13.63 5.62
N ARG A 183 -20.54 14.13 5.17
CA ARG A 183 -21.43 13.38 4.26
C ARG A 183 -20.92 13.43 2.83
N GLY A 184 -20.90 12.28 2.16
CA GLY A 184 -20.68 12.18 0.73
C GLY A 184 -19.24 12.41 0.24
N PHE A 185 -18.25 12.55 1.13
CA PHE A 185 -16.85 12.66 0.72
C PHE A 185 -16.24 11.26 0.54
N THR A 186 -16.04 10.85 -0.71
CA THR A 186 -15.51 9.55 -1.08
C THR A 186 -13.99 9.59 -1.36
N PHE A 187 -13.37 8.43 -1.46
CA PHE A 187 -11.97 8.34 -1.88
C PHE A 187 -11.74 8.87 -3.31
N LEU A 188 -12.74 8.71 -4.21
CA LEU A 188 -12.66 9.27 -5.56
C LEU A 188 -12.72 10.80 -5.54
N ASP A 189 -13.48 11.40 -4.62
CA ASP A 189 -13.49 12.86 -4.45
C ASP A 189 -12.13 13.37 -3.96
N ALA A 190 -11.47 12.60 -3.08
CA ALA A 190 -10.10 12.90 -2.65
C ALA A 190 -9.12 12.83 -3.83
N ILE A 191 -9.23 11.81 -4.70
CA ILE A 191 -8.42 11.73 -5.92
C ILE A 191 -8.69 12.92 -6.83
N TYR A 192 -9.96 13.22 -7.11
CA TYR A 192 -10.37 14.33 -7.95
C TYR A 192 -9.79 15.64 -7.45
N PHE A 193 -9.98 15.95 -6.17
CA PHE A 193 -9.48 17.18 -5.53
C PHE A 193 -7.95 17.33 -5.62
N ILE A 194 -7.19 16.24 -5.45
CA ILE A 194 -5.73 16.26 -5.56
C ILE A 194 -5.29 16.40 -7.02
N SER A 195 -6.00 15.76 -7.95
CA SER A 195 -5.66 15.78 -9.38
C SER A 195 -6.08 17.07 -10.09
N SER A 196 -7.06 17.80 -9.55
CA SER A 196 -7.61 19.02 -10.15
C SER A 196 -6.88 20.30 -9.76
N LYS A 197 -5.85 20.20 -8.91
CA LYS A 197 -5.03 21.31 -8.43
C LYS A 197 -3.63 21.26 -9.04
#